data_AF-A0AAD5N1S6-F1
#
_entry.id   AF-A0AAD5N1S6-F1
#
_cell.length_a   1.000
_cell.length_b   1.000
_cell.length_c   1.000
_cell.angle_alpha   90.00
_cell.angle_beta   90.00
_cell.angle_gamma   90.00
#
_symmetry.space_group_name_H-M   'P 1'
#
loop_
_entity.id
_entity.type
_entity.pdbx_description
1 polymer ?
#
loop_
_entity_poly.entity_id
_entity_poly.type
_entity_poly.pdbx_seq_one_letter_code
_entity_poly.pdbx_strand_id
1 'polypeptide(L)' 'MLVTLDHNIWMHKHLLRADHWLLFENTSTLAGRGRALNTGTSWNEDGILVLSCTQEIAVRSRDAVSQI' A
#
# COMPACT_ATOMS: atom_id res chain seq x y z
N MET A 1 0.38 13.86 11.07
CA MET A 1 -0.82 13.00 11.13
C MET A 1 -0.97 12.31 9.79
N LEU A 2 -1.14 11.00 9.84
CA LEU A 2 -1.44 10.16 8.68
C LEU A 2 -2.83 9.56 8.89
N VAL A 3 -3.64 9.49 7.84
CA VAL A 3 -4.95 8.82 7.86
C VAL A 3 -5.16 8.16 6.51
N THR A 4 -5.67 6.93 6.50
CA THR A 4 -6.06 6.26 5.25
C THR A 4 -7.31 6.91 4.70
N LEU A 5 -7.32 7.22 3.40
CA LEU A 5 -8.50 7.77 2.72
C LEU A 5 -9.32 6.66 2.07
N ASP A 6 -8.65 5.71 1.42
CA ASP A 6 -9.23 4.52 0.84
C ASP A 6 -8.31 3.31 1.04
N HIS A 7 -8.78 2.14 0.60
CA HIS A 7 -7.96 0.95 0.46
C HIS A 7 -8.64 -0.01 -0.52
N ASN A 8 -7.96 -0.37 -1.61
CA ASN A 8 -8.50 -1.26 -2.64
C ASN A 8 -7.63 -2.50 -2.75
N ILE A 9 -8.25 -3.67 -2.84
CA ILE A 9 -7.57 -4.97 -2.87
C ILE A 9 -8.10 -5.81 -4.03
N TRP A 10 -7.18 -6.44 -4.75
CA TRP A 10 -7.46 -7.48 -5.73
C TRP A 10 -6.78 -8.78 -5.31
N MET A 11 -7.59 -9.82 -5.13
CA MET A 11 -7.11 -11.17 -4.83
C MET A 11 -7.02 -11.97 -6.14
N HIS A 12 -5.81 -12.34 -6.53
CA HIS A 12 -5.56 -12.93 -7.86
C HIS A 12 -5.68 -14.45 -7.88
N LYS A 13 -5.47 -15.11 -6.74
CA LYS A 13 -5.44 -16.57 -6.59
C LYS A 13 -6.03 -17.02 -5.25
N HIS A 14 -6.66 -18.19 -5.22
CA HIS A 14 -7.09 -18.86 -3.98
C HIS A 14 -5.92 -19.55 -3.24
N LEU A 15 -4.77 -18.87 -3.15
CA LEU A 15 -3.53 -19.37 -2.53
C LEU A 15 -3.09 -18.51 -1.35
N LEU A 16 -3.82 -17.44 -1.03
CA LEU A 16 -3.52 -16.57 0.11
C LEU A 16 -3.74 -17.33 1.43
N ARG A 17 -2.66 -17.52 2.18
CA ARG A 17 -2.64 -18.17 3.50
C ARG A 17 -1.99 -17.24 4.51
N ALA A 18 -2.77 -16.77 5.48
CA ALA A 18 -2.30 -15.82 6.49
C ALA A 18 -1.37 -16.47 7.54
N ASP A 19 -1.32 -17.80 7.57
CA ASP A 19 -0.47 -18.62 8.44
C ASP A 19 0.84 -19.05 7.77
N HIS A 20 1.10 -18.60 6.55
CA HIS A 20 2.35 -18.78 5.83
C HIS A 20 3.06 -17.43 5.64
N TRP A 21 4.35 -17.46 5.30
CA TRP A 21 5.05 -16.23 4.97
C TRP A 21 4.54 -15.63 3.66
N LEU A 22 4.39 -14.31 3.66
CA LEU A 22 4.10 -13.51 2.49
C LEU A 22 5.13 -12.37 2.42
N LEU A 23 5.75 -12.18 1.26
CA LEU A 23 6.51 -10.97 0.97
C LEU A 23 5.52 -9.88 0.56
N PHE A 24 5.45 -8.78 1.31
CA PHE A 24 4.65 -7.61 0.94
C PHE A 24 5.55 -6.47 0.48
N GLU A 25 5.59 -6.25 -0.83
CA GLU A 25 6.35 -5.18 -1.47
C GLU A 25 5.46 -3.95 -1.61
N ASN A 26 5.98 -2.77 -1.22
CA ASN A 26 5.27 -1.50 -1.31
C ASN A 26 6.10 -0.47 -2.04
N THR A 27 5.45 0.31 -2.89
CA THR A 27 6.06 1.44 -3.61
C THR A 27 5.10 2.62 -3.56
N SER A 28 5.63 3.79 -3.21
CA SER A 28 4.93 5.07 -3.28
C SER A 28 5.51 5.91 -4.41
N THR A 29 4.72 6.13 -5.46
CA THR A 29 5.15 6.87 -6.66
C THR A 29 4.86 8.36 -6.57
N LEU A 30 3.93 8.79 -5.71
CA LEU A 30 3.55 10.19 -5.56
C LEU A 30 3.19 10.51 -4.11
N ALA A 31 3.77 11.58 -3.59
CA ALA A 31 3.35 12.23 -2.36
C ALA A 31 3.41 13.74 -2.57
N GLY A 32 2.34 14.44 -2.21
CA GLY A 32 2.28 15.89 -2.32
C GLY A 32 0.91 16.46 -2.01
N ARG A 33 0.84 17.78 -1.79
CA ARG A 33 -0.41 18.50 -1.48
C ARG A 33 -1.21 17.88 -0.31
N GLY A 34 -0.48 17.29 0.63
CA GLY A 34 -1.03 16.61 1.80
C GLY A 34 -1.67 15.25 1.54
N ARG A 35 -1.29 14.56 0.46
CA ARG A 35 -1.68 13.18 0.16
C ARG A 35 -0.49 12.33 -0.31
N ALA A 36 -0.62 11.02 -0.24
CA ALA A 36 0.33 10.07 -0.82
C ALA A 36 -0.41 8.86 -1.39
N LEU A 37 0.05 8.36 -2.54
CA LEU A 37 -0.44 7.14 -3.17
C LEU A 37 0.58 6.02 -2.98
N ASN A 38 0.13 4.91 -2.40
CA ASN A 38 0.91 3.69 -2.26
C ASN A 38 0.29 2.55 -3.07
N THR A 39 1.14 1.76 -3.72
CA THR A 39 0.79 0.50 -4.37
C THR A 39 1.54 -0.63 -3.69
N GLY A 40 0.87 -1.74 -3.43
CA GLY A 40 1.47 -2.92 -2.81
C GLY A 40 1.16 -4.21 -3.55
N THR A 41 2.09 -5.16 -3.49
CA THR A 41 1.96 -6.51 -4.03
C THR A 41 2.39 -7.53 -2.98
N SER A 42 1.63 -8.61 -2.83
CA SER A 42 1.95 -9.70 -1.91
C SER A 42 2.26 -10.98 -2.67
N TRP A 43 3.36 -11.62 -2.30
CA TRP A 43 3.89 -12.83 -2.91
C TRP A 43 3.99 -13.94 -1.87
N ASN A 44 3.64 -15.18 -2.23
CA ASN A 44 3.83 -16.33 -1.34
C ASN A 44 5.30 -16.84 -1.35
N GLU A 45 5.60 -17.85 -0.53
CA GLU A 45 6.94 -18.46 -0.42
C GLU A 45 7.47 -19.04 -1.74
N ASP A 46 6.57 -19.40 -2.67
CA ASP A 46 6.91 -19.90 -4.01
C ASP A 46 7.13 -18.76 -5.03
N GLY A 47 7.01 -17.50 -4.61
CA GLY A 47 7.13 -16.32 -5.48
C GLY A 47 5.89 -16.05 -6.35
N ILE A 48 4.72 -16.57 -5.98
CA ILE A 48 3.47 -16.34 -6.71
C ILE A 48 2.79 -15.07 -6.19
N LEU A 49 2.42 -14.15 -7.10
CA LEU A 49 1.59 -12.99 -6.80
C LEU A 49 0.18 -13.43 -6.38
N VAL A 50 -0.17 -13.20 -5.12
CA VAL A 50 -1.48 -13.61 -4.57
C VAL A 50 -2.44 -12.44 -4.41
N LEU A 51 -1.91 -11.24 -4.16
CA LEU A 51 -2.71 -10.05 -3.87
C LEU A 51 -2.01 -8.79 -4.39
N SER A 52 -2.78 -7.83 -4.87
CA SER A 52 -2.32 -6.46 -5.09
C SER A 52 -3.26 -5.48 -4.38
N CYS A 53 -2.72 -4.37 -3.92
CA CYS A 53 -3.51 -3.32 -3.30
C CYS A 53 -3.05 -1.92 -3.70
N THR A 54 -3.96 -0.96 -3.58
CA THR A 54 -3.65 0.47 -3.65
C THR A 54 -4.27 1.18 -2.45
N GLN A 55 -3.62 2.26 -2.02
CA GLN A 55 -4.08 3.07 -0.90
C GLN A 55 -3.67 4.53 -1.09
N GLU A 56 -4.63 5.43 -0.97
CA GLU A 56 -4.38 6.85 -0.76
C GLU A 56 -4.38 7.20 0.74
N ILE A 57 -3.44 8.05 1.13
CA ILE A 57 -3.22 8.47 2.51
C ILE A 57 -3.29 9.99 2.57
N ALA A 58 -4.03 10.54 3.53
CA ALA A 58 -3.92 11.93 3.91
C ALA A 58 -2.67 12.14 4.78
N VAL A 59 -1.78 13.02 4.35
CA VAL A 59 -0.53 13.37 5.02
C VAL A 59 -0.58 14.82 5.48
N ARG A 60 -0.74 15.06 6.78
CA ARG A 60 -0.86 16.41 7.35
C ARG A 60 0.23 16.67 8.37
N SER A 61 0.94 17.78 8.25
CA SER A 61 1.85 18.30 9.28
C SER A 61 1.23 19.56 9.91
N ARG A 62 1.59 19.89 11.16
CA ARG A 62 1.10 21.10 11.83
C ARG A 62 1.84 22.35 11.37
N ASP A 63 3.15 22.25 11.13
CA ASP A 63 4.04 23.41 11.04
C ASP A 63 4.82 23.51 9.71
N ALA A 64 4.72 22.52 8.82
CA ALA A 64 5.39 22.50 7.53
C ALA A 64 4.41 22.25 6.37
N VAL A 65 4.30 23.23 5.46
CA VAL A 65 3.66 23.02 4.16
C VAL A 65 4.50 22.00 3.40
N SER A 66 3.90 20.88 2.98
CA SER A 66 4.54 19.92 2.07
C SER A 66 5.10 20.67 0.88
N GLN A 67 6.43 20.64 0.72
CA GLN A 67 7.14 21.25 -0.42
C GLN A 67 7.02 20.40 -1.70
N ILE A 68 6.31 19.28 -1.60
CA ILE A 68 5.89 18.36 -2.66
C ILE A 68 4.39 18.51 -2.90
#